data_AF-A0A3N5VEM8-F1
#
_entry.id   AF-A0A3N5VEM8-F1
#
_cell.length_a   1.000
_cell.length_b   1.000
_cell.length_c   1.000
_cell.angle_alpha   90.00
_cell.angle_beta   90.00
_cell.angle_gamma   90.00
#
_symmetry.space_group_name_H-M   'P 1'
#
loop_
_entity.id
_entity.type
_entity.pdbx_description
1 polymer ?
#
loop_
_entity_poly.entity_id
_entity_poly.type
_entity_poly.pdbx_seq_one_letter_code
_entity_poly.pdbx_strand_id
1 'polypeptide(L)'
;MEKFLKTVDRVSELSGKGVSFLVIPLVAVILYEIVARYIFQSPTIWVHETAQMIYGAYVILLGAYVLQRGGHVNVELLYGRFKPRTRAAIDLVTWLLFFYFCGLLLWKGGEMAWESFLLGETEPTTFAPPVYPIKMMIPLGSFLILLQGLAKFIRDLTLVITGKEAVHEH
;
A
#
# COMPACT_ATOMS: atom_id res chain seq x y z
N MET A 1 -5.80 -24.28 3.47
CA MET A 1 -5.40 -23.01 4.12
C MET A 1 -4.03 -22.54 3.67
N GLU A 2 -2.98 -23.36 3.77
CA GLU A 2 -1.61 -22.99 3.38
C GLU A 2 -1.46 -22.55 1.92
N LYS A 3 -2.09 -23.24 0.96
CA LYS A 3 -2.05 -22.84 -0.46
C LYS A 3 -2.59 -21.43 -0.68
N PHE A 4 -3.69 -21.06 -0.01
CA PHE A 4 -4.26 -19.72 -0.09
C PHE A 4 -3.30 -18.66 0.46
N LEU A 5 -2.73 -18.91 1.64
CA LEU A 5 -1.76 -18.00 2.28
C LEU A 5 -0.52 -17.78 1.40
N LYS A 6 0.02 -18.85 0.80
CA LYS A 6 1.16 -18.77 -0.13
C LYS A 6 0.81 -18.00 -1.40
N THR A 7 -0.39 -18.19 -1.94
CA THR A 7 -0.85 -17.42 -3.12
C THR A 7 -0.97 -15.94 -2.81
N VAL A 8 -1.59 -15.58 -1.69
CA VAL A 8 -1.73 -14.16 -1.27
C VAL A 8 -0.37 -13.52 -1.07
N ASP A 9 0.54 -14.19 -0.36
CA ASP A 9 1.91 -13.73 -0.20
C ASP A 9 2.63 -13.54 -1.54
N ARG A 10 2.46 -14.47 -2.48
CA ARG A 10 3.08 -14.37 -3.79
C ARG A 10 2.54 -13.20 -4.60
N VAL A 11 1.23 -12.94 -4.52
CA VAL A 11 0.59 -11.80 -5.16
C VAL A 11 1.13 -10.49 -4.57
N SER A 12 1.21 -10.39 -3.25
CA SER A 12 1.77 -9.21 -2.56
C SER A 12 3.26 -8.99 -2.85
N GLU A 13 4.02 -10.08 -2.99
CA GLU A 13 5.45 -10.02 -3.33
C GLU A 13 5.66 -9.54 -4.77
N LEU A 14 4.90 -10.09 -5.72
CA LEU A 14 4.99 -9.73 -7.12
C LEU A 14 4.50 -8.31 -7.37
N SER A 15 3.39 -7.90 -6.75
CA SER A 15 2.90 -6.52 -6.85
C SER A 15 3.91 -5.55 -6.26
N GLY A 16 4.46 -5.83 -5.07
CA GLY A 16 5.50 -5.03 -4.45
C GLY A 16 6.76 -4.89 -5.29
N LYS A 17 7.26 -6.00 -5.86
CA LYS A 17 8.44 -5.99 -6.75
C LYS A 17 8.18 -5.20 -8.02
N GLY A 18 7.00 -5.35 -8.64
CA GLY A 18 6.63 -4.58 -9.82
C GLY A 18 6.55 -3.08 -9.53
N VAL A 19 5.89 -2.71 -8.44
CA VAL A 19 5.73 -1.31 -7.99
C VAL A 19 7.07 -0.70 -7.58
N SER A 20 8.00 -1.50 -7.04
CA SER A 20 9.33 -1.02 -6.65
C SER A 20 10.08 -0.36 -7.81
N PHE A 21 9.83 -0.79 -9.05
CA PHE A 21 10.43 -0.16 -10.23
C PHE A 21 9.93 1.26 -10.51
N LEU A 22 8.77 1.69 -9.98
CA LEU A 22 8.26 3.06 -10.13
C LEU A 22 9.16 4.11 -9.47
N VAL A 23 10.05 3.71 -8.55
CA VAL A 23 11.04 4.62 -7.98
C VAL A 23 12.02 5.15 -9.03
N ILE A 24 12.32 4.36 -10.06
CA ILE A 24 13.27 4.74 -11.12
C ILE A 24 12.73 5.92 -11.94
N PRO A 25 11.53 5.86 -12.56
CA PRO A 25 10.98 7.01 -13.27
C PRO A 25 10.69 8.19 -12.34
N LEU A 26 10.32 7.96 -11.07
CA LEU A 26 10.15 9.04 -10.09
C LEU A 26 11.46 9.84 -9.90
N VAL A 27 12.56 9.14 -9.63
CA VAL A 27 13.88 9.77 -9.46
C VAL A 27 14.32 10.45 -10.76
N ALA A 28 14.10 9.83 -11.92
CA ALA A 28 14.46 10.41 -13.21
C ALA A 28 13.72 11.74 -13.48
N VAL A 29 12.42 11.79 -13.20
CA VAL A 29 11.59 13.00 -13.36
C VAL A 29 12.04 14.12 -12.42
N ILE A 30 12.33 13.79 -11.15
CA ILE A 30 12.84 14.78 -10.18
C ILE A 30 14.23 15.30 -10.59
N LEU A 31 15.14 14.41 -11.00
CA LEU A 31 16.47 14.81 -11.47
C LEU A 31 16.38 15.71 -12.70
N TYR A 32 15.47 15.40 -13.62
CA TYR A 32 15.22 16.25 -14.78
C TYR A 32 14.80 17.67 -14.36
N GLU A 33 13.87 17.81 -13.41
CA GLU A 33 13.46 19.15 -12.94
C GLU A 33 14.58 19.90 -12.23
N ILE A 34 15.42 19.22 -11.45
CA ILE A 34 16.59 19.83 -10.83
C ILE A 34 17.53 20.37 -11.93
N VAL A 35 17.82 19.58 -12.97
CA VAL A 35 18.66 20.02 -14.09
C VAL A 35 18.01 21.19 -14.83
N ALA A 36 16.73 21.07 -15.23
CA ALA A 36 16.01 22.10 -15.97
C ALA A 36 15.94 23.44 -15.20
N ARG A 37 15.64 23.38 -13.89
CA ARG A 37 15.47 24.56 -13.05
C ARG A 37 16.81 25.21 -12.69
N TYR A 38 17.81 24.43 -12.28
CA TYR A 38 19.04 25.01 -11.74
C TYR A 38 20.10 25.26 -12.82
N ILE A 39 20.19 24.40 -13.86
CA ILE A 39 21.17 24.57 -14.93
C ILE A 39 20.59 25.43 -16.04
N PHE A 40 19.38 25.13 -16.51
CA PHE A 40 18.77 25.82 -17.65
C PHE A 40 17.88 27.01 -17.27
N GLN A 41 17.66 27.27 -15.97
CA GLN A 41 16.79 28.34 -15.46
C GLN A 41 15.37 28.30 -16.06
N SER A 42 14.91 27.11 -16.44
CA SER A 42 13.63 26.87 -17.13
C SER A 42 12.81 25.85 -16.33
N PRO A 43 12.06 26.29 -15.30
CA PRO A 43 11.22 25.39 -14.50
C PRO A 43 10.12 24.77 -15.35
N THR A 44 9.80 23.49 -15.11
CA THR A 44 8.75 22.80 -15.88
C THR A 44 7.44 22.68 -15.11
N ILE A 45 6.33 22.88 -15.80
CA ILE A 45 4.98 22.89 -15.20
C ILE A 45 4.43 21.49 -14.88
N TRP A 46 4.95 20.45 -15.53
CA TRP A 46 4.37 19.10 -15.49
C TRP A 46 5.07 18.14 -14.51
N VAL A 47 6.33 18.42 -14.15
CA VAL A 47 7.14 17.49 -13.35
C VAL A 47 6.57 17.33 -11.95
N HIS A 48 6.17 18.43 -11.30
CA HIS A 48 5.69 18.39 -9.92
C HIS A 48 4.51 17.42 -9.77
N GLU A 49 3.49 17.59 -10.61
CA GLU A 49 2.29 16.76 -10.58
C GLU A 49 2.60 15.33 -10.98
N THR A 50 3.38 15.12 -12.06
CA THR A 50 3.80 13.78 -12.50
C THR A 50 4.53 13.02 -11.39
N ALA A 51 5.44 13.69 -10.68
CA ALA A 51 6.16 13.10 -9.56
C ALA A 51 5.20 12.74 -8.40
N GLN A 52 4.23 13.60 -8.08
CA GLN A 52 3.19 13.28 -7.10
C GLN A 52 2.33 12.09 -7.54
N MET A 53 1.99 12.00 -8.83
CA MET A 53 1.20 10.88 -9.37
C MET A 53 1.93 9.54 -9.20
N ILE A 54 3.19 9.50 -9.62
CA ILE A 54 4.04 8.31 -9.52
C ILE A 54 4.28 7.94 -8.06
N TYR A 55 4.58 8.93 -7.20
CA TYR A 55 4.81 8.71 -5.77
C TYR A 55 3.54 8.21 -5.06
N GLY A 56 2.38 8.78 -5.37
CA GLY A 56 1.09 8.33 -4.80
C GLY A 56 0.80 6.88 -5.16
N ALA A 57 0.93 6.52 -6.45
CA ALA A 57 0.78 5.13 -6.90
C ALA A 57 1.80 4.20 -6.23
N TYR A 58 3.05 4.63 -6.09
CA TYR A 58 4.11 3.89 -5.42
C TYR A 58 3.75 3.56 -3.97
N VAL A 59 3.39 4.56 -3.16
CA VAL A 59 3.10 4.36 -1.73
C VAL A 59 1.86 3.49 -1.53
N ILE A 60 0.78 3.74 -2.27
CA ILE A 60 -0.49 3.02 -2.13
C ILE A 60 -0.34 1.54 -2.47
N LEU A 61 0.32 1.23 -3.60
CA LEU A 61 0.44 -0.15 -4.07
C LEU A 61 1.51 -0.93 -3.28
N LEU A 62 2.54 -0.26 -2.74
CA LEU A 62 3.57 -0.89 -1.93
C LEU A 62 3.07 -1.31 -0.54
N GLY A 63 1.95 -0.77 -0.06
CA GLY A 63 1.44 -1.05 1.29
C GLY A 63 1.18 -2.53 1.57
N ALA A 64 0.70 -3.30 0.59
CA ALA A 64 0.48 -4.75 0.74
C ALA A 64 1.80 -5.51 0.93
N TYR A 65 2.83 -5.11 0.18
CA TYR A 65 4.17 -5.68 0.27
C TYR A 65 4.85 -5.35 1.61
N VAL A 66 4.73 -4.10 2.06
CA VAL A 66 5.23 -3.68 3.38
C VAL A 66 4.51 -4.43 4.50
N LEU A 67 3.19 -4.60 4.39
CA LEU A 67 2.42 -5.39 5.34
C LEU A 67 2.88 -6.84 5.36
N GLN A 68 3.06 -7.48 4.21
CA GLN A 68 3.58 -8.85 4.12
C GLN A 68 4.93 -9.00 4.85
N ARG A 69 5.86 -8.05 4.64
CA ARG A 69 7.20 -8.04 5.26
C ARG A 69 7.19 -7.68 6.76
N GLY A 70 6.04 -7.36 7.33
CA GLY A 70 5.95 -6.96 8.75
C GLY A 70 6.37 -5.52 9.03
N GLY A 71 6.62 -4.71 7.99
CA GLY A 71 7.04 -3.32 8.12
C GLY A 71 5.89 -2.33 8.36
N HIS A 72 4.64 -2.78 8.31
CA HIS A 72 3.50 -1.94 8.70
C HIS A 72 3.53 -1.74 10.21
N VAL A 73 3.40 -0.50 10.69
CA VAL A 73 3.62 -0.08 12.09
C VAL A 73 3.14 -1.13 13.09
N ASN A 74 4.06 -1.97 13.55
CA ASN A 74 3.85 -2.91 14.65
C ASN A 74 4.48 -2.26 15.86
N VAL A 75 3.77 -2.25 16.98
CA VAL A 75 4.30 -1.69 18.24
C VAL A 75 5.28 -2.68 18.88
N GLU A 76 6.31 -3.09 18.13
CA GLU A 76 7.25 -4.16 18.51
C GLU A 76 7.87 -3.93 19.89
N LEU A 77 8.05 -2.67 20.29
CA LEU A 77 8.54 -2.28 21.61
C LEU A 77 7.60 -2.70 22.77
N LEU A 78 6.29 -2.69 22.56
CA LEU A 78 5.29 -3.13 23.54
C LEU A 78 5.11 -4.66 23.52
N TYR A 79 5.26 -5.29 22.35
CA TYR A 79 5.06 -6.72 22.19
C TYR A 79 6.19 -7.61 22.72
N GLY A 80 7.42 -7.09 22.86
CA GLY A 80 8.58 -7.85 23.35
C GLY A 80 8.45 -8.39 24.79
N ARG A 81 7.45 -7.96 25.56
CA ARG A 81 7.21 -8.41 26.95
C ARG A 81 6.07 -9.41 27.10
N PHE A 82 5.28 -9.65 26.06
CA PHE A 82 4.08 -10.51 26.13
C PHE A 82 4.36 -11.92 25.59
N LYS A 83 3.68 -12.92 26.17
CA LYS A 83 3.71 -14.30 25.65
C LYS A 83 3.08 -14.34 24.24
N PRO A 84 3.53 -15.24 23.33
CA PRO A 84 3.04 -15.31 21.95
C PRO A 84 1.51 -15.37 21.81
N ARG A 85 0.83 -16.09 22.71
CA ARG A 85 -0.64 -16.18 22.75
C ARG A 85 -1.34 -14.88 23.11
N THR A 86 -0.78 -14.12 24.05
CA THR A 86 -1.36 -12.82 24.48
C THR A 86 -1.16 -11.77 23.39
N ARG A 87 -0.01 -11.80 22.70
CA ARG A 87 0.25 -10.94 21.53
C ARG A 87 -0.79 -11.19 20.43
N ALA A 88 -0.97 -12.45 20.02
CA ALA A 88 -1.93 -12.77 18.97
C ALA A 88 -3.39 -12.46 19.34
N ALA A 89 -3.76 -12.56 20.63
CA ALA A 89 -5.09 -12.13 21.09
C ALA A 89 -5.30 -10.61 20.98
N ILE A 90 -4.28 -9.80 21.27
CA ILE A 90 -4.31 -8.35 21.07
C ILE A 90 -4.37 -8.04 19.57
N ASP A 91 -3.56 -8.74 18.77
CA ASP A 91 -3.51 -8.55 17.32
C ASP A 91 -4.86 -8.85 16.66
N LEU A 92 -5.62 -9.85 17.14
CA LEU A 92 -6.98 -10.12 16.66
C LEU A 92 -7.93 -8.92 16.81
N VAL A 93 -7.81 -8.15 17.89
CA VAL A 93 -8.63 -6.94 18.09
C VAL A 93 -8.17 -5.83 17.16
N THR A 94 -6.84 -5.64 17.01
CA THR A 94 -6.27 -4.67 16.09
C THR A 94 -6.63 -4.97 14.63
N TRP A 95 -6.75 -6.26 14.26
CA TRP A 95 -7.20 -6.68 12.93
C TRP A 95 -8.63 -6.22 12.61
N LEU A 96 -9.53 -6.18 13.60
CA LEU A 96 -10.89 -5.66 13.38
C LEU A 96 -10.86 -4.18 12.97
N LEU A 97 -10.07 -3.36 13.67
CA LEU A 97 -9.89 -1.95 13.33
C LEU A 97 -9.21 -1.79 11.97
N PHE A 98 -8.22 -2.62 11.66
CA PHE A 98 -7.57 -2.65 10.37
C PHE A 98 -8.56 -2.96 9.23
N PHE A 99 -9.39 -4.01 9.37
CA PHE A 99 -10.38 -4.35 8.35
C PHE A 99 -11.45 -3.27 8.20
N TYR A 100 -11.86 -2.63 9.30
CA TYR A 100 -12.78 -1.51 9.24
C TYR A 100 -12.18 -0.34 8.46
N PHE A 101 -10.95 0.08 8.79
CA PHE A 101 -10.27 1.18 8.13
C PHE A 101 -10.00 0.88 6.64
N CYS A 102 -9.37 -0.25 6.34
CA CYS A 102 -9.05 -0.62 4.97
C CYS A 102 -10.31 -0.92 4.14
N GLY A 103 -11.37 -1.44 4.77
CA GLY A 103 -12.67 -1.65 4.13
C GLY A 103 -13.36 -0.33 3.76
N LEU A 104 -13.35 0.66 4.66
CA LEU A 104 -13.82 2.01 4.34
C LEU A 104 -12.98 2.65 3.23
N LEU A 105 -11.66 2.46 3.25
CA LEU A 105 -10.76 3.01 2.24
C LEU A 105 -11.01 2.38 0.87
N LEU A 106 -11.31 1.09 0.80
CA LEU A 106 -11.72 0.41 -0.43
C LEU A 106 -13.08 0.92 -0.93
N TRP A 107 -14.07 1.05 -0.05
CA TRP A 107 -15.41 1.50 -0.44
C TRP A 107 -15.40 2.96 -0.87
N LYS A 108 -15.04 3.88 0.03
CA LYS A 108 -15.04 5.32 -0.26
C LYS A 108 -14.00 5.70 -1.31
N GLY A 109 -12.81 5.08 -1.27
CA GLY A 109 -11.82 5.26 -2.33
C GLY A 109 -12.32 4.77 -3.69
N GLY A 110 -13.09 3.67 -3.72
CA GLY A 110 -13.74 3.16 -4.92
C GLY A 110 -14.81 4.11 -5.49
N GLU A 111 -15.71 4.60 -4.63
CA GLU A 111 -16.72 5.62 -5.03
C GLU A 111 -16.04 6.85 -5.61
N MET A 112 -15.05 7.41 -4.90
CA MET A 112 -14.31 8.58 -5.34
C MET A 112 -13.56 8.34 -6.66
N ALA A 113 -12.95 7.17 -6.84
CA ALA A 113 -12.24 6.82 -8.06
C ALA A 113 -13.18 6.69 -9.26
N TRP A 114 -14.35 6.07 -9.02
CA TRP A 114 -15.35 5.85 -10.05
C TRP A 114 -15.98 7.16 -10.52
N GLU A 115 -16.37 8.03 -9.59
CA GLU A 115 -16.88 9.36 -9.91
C GLU A 115 -15.85 10.18 -10.69
N SER A 116 -14.59 10.19 -10.24
CA SER A 116 -13.50 10.89 -10.91
C SER A 116 -13.27 10.40 -12.35
N PHE A 117 -13.36 9.09 -12.56
CA PHE A 117 -13.24 8.47 -13.88
C PHE A 117 -14.39 8.89 -14.81
N LEU A 118 -15.63 8.86 -14.32
CA LEU A 118 -16.80 9.27 -15.11
C LEU A 118 -16.77 10.76 -15.47
N LEU A 119 -16.27 11.61 -14.56
CA LEU A 119 -16.18 13.05 -14.77
C LEU A 119 -14.94 13.47 -15.57
N GLY A 120 -14.01 12.55 -15.84
CA GLY A 120 -12.75 12.88 -16.50
C GLY A 120 -11.96 13.94 -15.74
N GLU A 121 -11.94 13.84 -14.41
CA GLU A 121 -11.40 14.87 -13.52
C GLU A 121 -9.91 15.12 -13.81
N THR A 122 -9.51 16.39 -13.76
CA THR A 122 -8.15 16.87 -13.95
C THR A 122 -7.74 17.76 -12.78
N GLU A 123 -6.44 17.85 -12.51
CA GLU A 123 -5.94 18.80 -11.50
C GLU A 123 -6.25 20.24 -11.94
N PRO A 124 -6.60 21.15 -11.01
CA PRO A 124 -6.88 22.55 -11.32
C PRO A 124 -5.59 23.36 -11.49
N THR A 125 -4.70 22.89 -12.37
CA THR A 125 -3.37 23.45 -12.60
C THR A 125 -3.15 23.71 -14.09
N THR A 126 -2.05 24.39 -14.44
CA THR A 126 -1.73 24.70 -15.84
C THR A 126 -1.44 23.45 -16.68
N PHE A 127 -0.93 22.38 -16.04
CA PHE A 127 -0.67 21.11 -16.72
C PHE A 127 -1.94 20.24 -16.82
N ALA A 128 -2.88 20.38 -15.88
CA ALA A 128 -4.19 19.73 -15.86
C ALA A 128 -4.18 18.21 -16.20
N PRO A 129 -3.29 17.40 -15.59
CA PRO A 129 -3.25 15.97 -15.83
C PRO A 129 -4.51 15.29 -15.29
N PRO A 130 -4.93 14.18 -15.92
CA PRO A 130 -6.04 13.39 -15.43
C PRO A 130 -5.72 12.78 -14.05
N VAL A 131 -6.58 13.00 -13.05
CA VAL A 131 -6.37 12.51 -11.67
C VAL A 131 -6.96 11.14 -11.41
N TYR A 132 -7.95 10.76 -12.23
CA TYR A 132 -8.65 9.49 -12.11
C TYR A 132 -7.74 8.25 -12.10
N PRO A 133 -6.58 8.18 -12.80
CA PRO A 133 -5.72 7.01 -12.75
C PRO A 133 -5.14 6.76 -11.35
N ILE A 134 -4.72 7.82 -10.64
CA ILE A 134 -4.21 7.69 -9.27
C ILE A 134 -5.34 7.32 -8.32
N LYS A 135 -6.50 7.98 -8.46
CA LYS A 135 -7.63 7.68 -7.58
C LYS A 135 -8.05 6.22 -7.72
N MET A 136 -7.96 5.62 -8.91
CA MET A 136 -8.15 4.18 -9.12
C MET A 136 -7.08 3.28 -8.47
N MET A 137 -5.88 3.79 -8.22
CA MET A 137 -4.86 3.03 -7.46
C MET A 137 -5.25 2.89 -5.98
N ILE A 138 -6.06 3.79 -5.42
CA ILE A 138 -6.55 3.73 -4.03
C ILE A 138 -7.37 2.45 -3.76
N PRO A 139 -8.48 2.16 -4.49
CA PRO A 139 -9.21 0.92 -4.31
C PRO A 139 -8.36 -0.30 -4.66
N LEU A 140 -7.45 -0.21 -5.65
CA LEU A 140 -6.58 -1.33 -6.00
C LEU A 140 -5.59 -1.67 -4.87
N GLY A 141 -4.88 -0.68 -4.33
CA GLY A 141 -3.92 -0.88 -3.24
C GLY A 141 -4.60 -1.32 -1.94
N SER A 142 -5.75 -0.72 -1.62
CA SER A 142 -6.54 -1.12 -0.44
C SER A 142 -7.07 -2.55 -0.55
N PHE A 143 -7.51 -2.99 -1.72
CA PHE A 143 -7.87 -4.39 -1.96
C PHE A 143 -6.69 -5.34 -1.73
N LEU A 144 -5.49 -5.01 -2.24
CA LEU A 144 -4.28 -5.80 -2.02
C LEU A 144 -3.89 -5.87 -0.54
N ILE A 145 -3.96 -4.73 0.17
CA ILE A 145 -3.69 -4.64 1.61
C ILE A 145 -4.69 -5.45 2.43
N LEU A 146 -5.98 -5.41 2.08
CA LEU A 146 -7.03 -6.22 2.72
C LEU A 146 -6.78 -7.70 2.52
N LEU A 147 -6.41 -8.11 1.31
CA LEU A 147 -6.11 -9.51 1.01
C LEU A 147 -4.92 -10.00 1.86
N GLN A 148 -3.84 -9.21 1.94
CA GLN A 148 -2.69 -9.55 2.79
C GLN A 148 -3.03 -9.52 4.28
N GLY A 149 -3.87 -8.57 4.72
CA GLY A 149 -4.37 -8.50 6.10
C GLY A 149 -5.16 -9.74 6.49
N LEU A 150 -6.01 -10.24 5.59
CA LEU A 150 -6.74 -11.49 5.79
C LEU A 150 -5.79 -12.69 5.95
N ALA A 151 -4.73 -12.76 5.14
CA ALA A 151 -3.74 -13.81 5.26
C ALA A 151 -3.00 -13.77 6.62
N LYS A 152 -2.68 -12.59 7.15
CA LYS A 152 -2.09 -12.47 8.49
C LYS A 152 -3.08 -12.78 9.60
N PHE A 153 -4.31 -12.28 9.52
CA PHE A 153 -5.37 -12.57 10.49
C PHE A 153 -5.59 -14.08 10.65
N ILE A 154 -5.62 -14.83 9.53
CA ILE A 154 -5.74 -16.30 9.56
C ILE A 154 -4.56 -16.95 10.28
N ARG A 155 -3.33 -16.45 10.11
CA ARG A 155 -2.13 -16.96 10.81
C ARG A 155 -2.22 -16.71 12.30
N ASP A 156 -2.59 -15.49 12.70
CA ASP A 156 -2.71 -15.13 14.11
C ASP A 156 -3.82 -15.93 14.80
N LEU A 157 -4.96 -16.12 14.12
CA LEU A 157 -6.05 -16.98 14.60
C LEU A 157 -5.58 -18.43 14.78
N THR A 158 -4.82 -18.96 13.82
CA THR A 158 -4.25 -20.32 13.91
C THR A 158 -3.26 -20.44 15.07
N LEU A 159 -2.46 -19.40 15.33
CA LEU A 159 -1.50 -19.34 16.43
C LEU A 159 -2.21 -19.32 17.79
N VAL A 160 -3.29 -18.54 17.94
CA VAL A 160 -4.10 -18.51 19.16
C VAL A 160 -4.70 -19.89 19.47
N ILE A 161 -5.29 -20.52 18.46
CA ILE A 161 -5.99 -21.82 18.62
C ILE A 161 -4.99 -22.96 18.84
N THR A 162 -3.92 -23.03 18.04
CA THR A 162 -2.99 -24.18 18.04
C THR A 162 -1.84 -24.02 19.02
N GLY A 163 -1.49 -22.78 19.40
CA GLY A 163 -0.35 -22.47 20.27
C GLY A 163 1.03 -22.75 19.66
N LYS A 164 1.10 -23.09 18.37
CA LYS A 164 2.34 -23.26 17.61
C LYS A 164 2.55 -22.02 16.75
N GLU A 165 3.75 -21.46 16.77
CA GLU A 165 4.14 -20.41 15.83
C GLU A 165 4.09 -21.00 14.42
N ALA A 166 3.16 -20.50 13.59
CA ALA A 166 3.12 -20.87 12.19
C ALA A 166 4.38 -20.30 11.55
N VAL A 167 5.30 -21.21 11.21
CA VAL A 167 6.66 -20.97 10.72
C VAL A 167 6.72 -19.74 9.80
N HIS A 168 7.45 -18.72 10.23
CA HIS A 168 7.95 -17.67 9.36
C HIS A 168 9.04 -18.28 8.46
N GLU A 169 8.65 -18.93 7.36
CA GLU A 169 9.61 -19.19 6.28
C GLU A 169 9.87 -17.85 5.58
N HIS A 170 11.07 -17.32 5.82
CA HIS A 170 11.60 -16.08 5.27
C HIS A 170 11.79 -16.13 3.75
#